data_AF-A0A957W6K0-F1
#
_entry.id   AF-A0A957W6K0-F1
#
_cell.length_a   1.000
_cell.length_b   1.000
_cell.length_c   1.000
_cell.angle_alpha   90.00
_cell.angle_beta   90.00
_cell.angle_gamma   90.00
#
_symmetry.space_group_name_H-M   'P 1'
#
loop_
_entity.id
_entity.type
_entity.pdbx_description
1 polymer ?
#
loop_
_entity_poly.entity_id
_entity_poly.type
_entity_poly.pdbx_seq_one_letter_code
_entity_poly.pdbx_strand_id
1 'polypeptide(L)' 'QQQGKGYGRQALLKIIEHVRGLPGAQEFFLSYVPGEGNPLPFYQKLGFVETGDWDEGEKIMKLTL' A
#
# COMPACT_ATOMS: atom_id res chain seq x y z
N GLN A 1 -18.05 -13.40 4.81
CA GLN A 1 -16.68 -13.01 4.41
C GLN A 1 -16.76 -11.91 3.33
N GLN A 2 -15.94 -10.85 3.43
CA GLN A 2 -15.94 -9.70 2.49
C GLN A 2 -14.64 -9.53 1.69
N GLN A 3 -13.64 -10.41 1.91
CA GLN A 3 -12.40 -10.42 1.14
C GLN A 3 -12.64 -10.92 -0.29
N GLY A 4 -11.70 -10.65 -1.20
CA GLY A 4 -11.79 -11.09 -2.61
C GLY A 4 -12.80 -10.33 -3.48
N LYS A 5 -13.56 -9.38 -2.91
CA LYS A 5 -14.58 -8.58 -3.62
C LYS A 5 -14.06 -7.27 -4.21
N GLY A 6 -12.75 -7.02 -4.11
CA GLY A 6 -12.13 -5.80 -4.64
C GLY A 6 -12.30 -4.53 -3.80
N TYR A 7 -12.95 -4.58 -2.64
CA TYR A 7 -13.15 -3.40 -1.78
C TYR A 7 -11.83 -2.75 -1.35
N GLY A 8 -10.84 -3.53 -0.93
CA GLY A 8 -9.52 -3.00 -0.57
C GLY A 8 -8.84 -2.26 -1.72
N ARG A 9 -8.97 -2.78 -2.96
CA ARG A 9 -8.46 -2.12 -4.16
C ARG A 9 -9.13 -0.77 -4.39
N GLN A 10 -10.46 -0.72 -4.30
CA GLN A 10 -11.21 0.52 -4.52
C GLN A 10 -10.93 1.56 -3.43
N ALA A 11 -10.79 1.13 -2.18
CA ALA A 11 -10.42 2.01 -1.07
C ALA A 11 -9.02 2.62 -1.29
N LEU A 12 -8.02 1.80 -1.63
CA LEU A 12 -6.65 2.27 -1.87
C LEU A 12 -6.57 3.23 -3.06
N LEU A 13 -7.25 2.93 -4.18
CA LEU A 13 -7.26 3.82 -5.33
C LEU A 13 -7.85 5.20 -4.99
N LYS A 14 -8.93 5.24 -4.21
CA LYS A 14 -9.56 6.50 -3.77
C LYS A 14 -8.64 7.33 -2.89
N ILE A 15 -7.96 6.73 -1.92
CA ILE A 15 -7.05 7.48 -1.05
C ILE A 15 -5.78 7.92 -1.78
N ILE A 16 -5.24 7.10 -2.68
CA ILE A 16 -4.09 7.48 -3.54
C ILE A 16 -4.46 8.68 -4.42
N GLU A 17 -5.62 8.65 -5.07
CA GLU A 17 -6.12 9.77 -5.88
C GLU A 17 -6.26 11.04 -5.04
N HIS A 18 -6.80 10.93 -3.83
CA HIS A 18 -6.90 12.05 -2.91
C HIS A 18 -5.52 12.62 -2.52
N VAL A 19 -4.57 11.75 -2.15
CA VAL A 19 -3.23 12.18 -1.70
C VAL A 19 -2.44 12.82 -2.84
N ARG A 20 -2.58 12.35 -4.08
CA ARG A 20 -2.00 13.00 -5.27
C ARG A 20 -2.45 14.44 -5.46
N GLY A 21 -3.65 14.78 -5.00
CA GLY A 21 -4.17 16.14 -5.04
C GLY A 21 -3.64 17.06 -3.94
N LEU A 22 -2.93 16.52 -2.93
CA LEU A 22 -2.41 17.31 -1.82
C LEU A 22 -1.12 18.05 -2.25
N PRO A 23 -1.00 19.36 -1.97
CA PRO A 23 0.20 20.12 -2.31
C PRO A 23 1.47 19.50 -1.67
N GLY A 24 2.45 19.18 -2.52
CA GLY A 24 3.76 18.67 -2.07
C GLY A 24 3.82 17.19 -1.72
N ALA A 25 2.74 16.43 -1.87
CA ALA A 25 2.76 14.98 -1.70
C ALA A 25 3.57 14.31 -2.82
N GLN A 26 4.59 13.52 -2.45
CA GLN A 26 5.51 12.86 -3.40
C GLN A 26 5.53 11.34 -3.25
N GLU A 27 5.29 10.85 -2.04
CA GLU A 27 5.35 9.43 -1.70
C GLU A 27 4.20 9.07 -0.75
N PHE A 28 3.62 7.89 -0.93
CA PHE A 28 2.63 7.31 -0.03
C PHE A 28 3.22 6.03 0.57
N PHE A 29 3.18 5.91 1.89
CA PHE A 29 3.74 4.78 2.61
C PHE A 29 2.65 3.89 3.22
N LEU A 30 2.94 2.61 3.32
CA LEU A 30 2.22 1.63 4.11
C LEU A 30 3.21 0.59 4.63
N SER A 31 2.75 -0.27 5.52
CA SER A 31 3.53 -1.39 6.04
C SER A 31 2.70 -2.68 6.05
N TYR A 32 3.38 -3.82 6.11
CA TYR A 32 2.73 -5.13 6.24
C TYR A 32 3.59 -6.15 7.00
N VAL A 33 2.95 -7.04 7.76
CA VAL A 33 3.61 -8.17 8.41
C VAL A 33 3.95 -9.26 7.38
N PRO A 34 5.23 -9.69 7.24
CA PRO A 34 5.59 -10.82 6.39
C PRO A 34 5.00 -12.14 6.90
N GLY A 35 4.60 -13.01 5.98
CA GLY A 35 4.03 -14.31 6.32
C GLY A 35 3.26 -14.94 5.16
N GLU A 36 2.72 -16.14 5.38
CA GLU A 36 1.87 -16.79 4.38
C GLU A 36 0.56 -15.99 4.17
N GLY A 37 0.17 -15.79 2.91
CA GLY A 37 -1.05 -15.05 2.57
C GLY A 37 -1.00 -13.53 2.83
N ASN A 38 0.19 -12.97 3.06
CA ASN A 38 0.36 -11.54 3.30
C ASN A 38 -0.06 -10.67 2.08
N PRO A 39 -0.29 -9.36 2.26
CA PRO A 39 -0.80 -8.49 1.21
C PRO A 39 0.26 -7.99 0.20
N LEU A 40 1.53 -8.41 0.29
CA LEU A 40 2.61 -7.95 -0.61
C LEU A 40 2.23 -8.04 -2.10
N PRO A 41 1.74 -9.17 -2.63
CA PRO A 41 1.42 -9.25 -4.06
C PRO A 41 0.26 -8.32 -4.45
N PHE A 42 -0.61 -8.00 -3.50
CA PHE A 42 -1.71 -7.05 -3.71
C PHE A 42 -1.18 -5.61 -3.78
N TYR A 43 -0.30 -5.21 -2.87
CA TYR A 43 0.31 -3.86 -2.89
C TYR A 43 1.24 -3.68 -4.09
N GLN A 44 2.02 -4.69 -4.47
CA GLN A 44 2.87 -4.63 -5.68
C GLN A 44 2.06 -4.40 -6.96
N LYS A 45 0.88 -5.02 -7.09
CA LYS A 45 -0.05 -4.78 -8.21
C LYS A 45 -0.60 -3.35 -8.26
N LEU A 46 -0.52 -2.61 -7.16
CA LEU A 46 -0.90 -1.19 -7.07
C LEU A 46 0.29 -0.24 -7.29
N GLY A 47 1.49 -0.78 -7.54
CA GLY A 47 2.69 0.01 -7.79
C GLY A 47 3.56 0.28 -6.55
N PHE A 48 3.20 -0.27 -5.38
CA PHE A 48 4.05 -0.16 -4.21
C PHE A 48 5.31 -1.02 -4.36
N VAL A 49 6.43 -0.50 -3.84
CA VAL A 49 7.71 -1.20 -3.77
C VAL A 49 8.21 -1.24 -2.33
N GLU A 50 8.87 -2.33 -1.92
CA GLU A 50 9.52 -2.38 -0.60
C GLU A 50 10.65 -1.35 -0.53
N THR A 51 10.78 -0.65 0.59
CA THR A 51 11.86 0.34 0.79
C THR A 51 13.15 -0.30 1.31
N GLY A 52 13.03 -1.48 1.94
CA GLY A 52 14.09 -2.12 2.72
C GLY A 52 13.99 -1.81 4.22
N ASP A 53 13.15 -0.86 4.61
CA ASP A 53 12.93 -0.47 6.01
C ASP A 53 11.84 -1.31 6.68
N TRP A 54 11.89 -1.30 8.01
CA TRP A 54 10.97 -2.01 8.88
C TRP A 54 10.42 -1.10 9.97
N ASP A 55 9.18 -1.34 10.36
CA ASP A 55 8.52 -0.70 11.48
C ASP A 55 7.77 -1.75 12.30
N GLU A 56 8.14 -1.94 13.58
CA GLU A 56 7.52 -2.90 14.50
C GLU A 56 7.28 -4.33 13.94
N GLY A 57 8.21 -4.84 13.11
CA GLY A 57 8.10 -6.16 12.49
C GLY A 57 7.30 -6.20 11.19
N GLU A 58 6.84 -5.05 10.72
CA GLU A 58 6.25 -4.85 9.42
C GLU A 58 7.28 -4.29 8.42
N LYS A 59 7.22 -4.74 7.17
CA LYS A 59 8.02 -4.16 6.10
C LYS A 59 7.34 -2.92 5.54
N ILE A 60 8.10 -1.84 5.38
CA ILE A 60 7.59 -0.61 4.80
C ILE A 60 7.65 -0.69 3.27
N MET A 61 6.58 -0.22 2.64
CA MET A 61 6.49 -0.04 1.19
C MET A 61 6.13 1.39 0.85
N LYS A 62 6.53 1.83 -0.34
CA LYS A 62 6.20 3.15 -0.88
C LYS A 62 5.62 3.10 -2.27
N LEU A 63 4.76 4.07 -2.57
CA LEU A 63 4.29 4.41 -3.90
C LEU A 63 4.73 5.83 -4.22
N THR A 64 5.41 6.04 -5.35
CA THR A 64 5.65 7.37 -5.90
C THR A 64 4.35 7.91 -6.48
N LEU A 65 3.95 9.11 -6.05
CA LEU A 65 2.66 9.71 -6.36
C LEU A 65 2.66 10.48 -7.68
#